data_AF-A0A9X6NMN1-F1
#
_entry.id   AF-A0A9X6NMN1-F1
#
_cell.length_a   1.000
_cell.length_b   1.000
_cell.length_c   1.000
_cell.angle_alpha   90.00
_cell.angle_beta   90.00
_cell.angle_gamma   90.00
#
_symmetry.space_group_name_H-M   'P 1'
#
loop_
_entity.id
_entity.type
_entity.pdbx_description
1 polymer ?
#
loop_
_entity_poly.entity_id
_entity_poly.type
_entity_poly.pdbx_seq_one_letter_code
_entity_poly.pdbx_strand_id
1 'polypeptide(L)'
;MATNASTLPLRWTYNPFSAGFCNDPLWDSAVTWDTTNPNFTECFQKTALSWIPCGFLWLALPLLLRRGLQTGPTIRRWTYLSTSKIILSGILALLCLMEFFHLTHIWRTAGLAGIPDVDIVDPLVKAGTFFLSMWYVYVYRRRARPSSAILFVFWLAMLIAGIVRYRTLIERATVYGISDPLKFGTQMVYLPVVLSQFLLSCFAETFPEVSTNTRKPCPEQLSSVPSRLTFWWFTR
;
A
#
# COMPACT_ATOMS: atom_id res chain seq x y z
N MET A 1 -29.69 34.73 35.29
CA MET A 1 -28.76 35.05 34.19
C MET A 1 -27.95 33.80 33.91
N ALA A 2 -28.30 33.06 32.86
CA ALA A 2 -27.58 31.86 32.46
C ALA A 2 -26.29 32.27 31.73
N THR A 3 -25.14 32.00 32.32
CA THR A 3 -23.86 32.05 31.62
C THR A 3 -23.70 30.74 30.88
N ASN A 4 -23.90 30.78 29.55
CA ASN A 4 -23.60 29.69 28.64
C ASN A 4 -22.15 29.22 28.85
N ALA A 5 -21.98 28.05 29.44
CA ALA A 5 -20.74 27.29 29.31
C ALA A 5 -20.68 26.80 27.86
N SER A 6 -19.97 27.53 27.01
CA SER A 6 -19.52 27.01 25.72
C SER A 6 -18.62 25.80 26.01
N THR A 7 -19.17 24.61 25.88
CA THR A 7 -18.43 23.35 25.86
C THR A 7 -17.49 23.40 24.66
N LEU A 8 -16.24 23.84 24.86
CA LEU A 8 -15.17 23.58 23.91
C LEU A 8 -15.14 22.07 23.67
N PRO A 9 -15.17 21.57 22.42
CA PRO A 9 -15.00 20.15 22.17
C PRO A 9 -13.70 19.70 22.83
N LEU A 10 -13.76 18.63 23.63
CA LEU A 10 -12.59 18.06 24.28
C LEU A 10 -11.62 17.63 23.17
N ARG A 11 -10.55 18.40 22.98
CA ARG A 11 -9.52 18.08 21.99
C ARG A 11 -8.67 16.94 22.53
N TRP A 12 -8.75 15.78 21.89
CA TRP A 12 -7.96 14.61 22.27
C TRP A 12 -6.82 14.41 21.30
N THR A 13 -5.59 14.55 21.79
CA THR A 13 -4.36 14.25 21.06
C THR A 13 -3.72 12.99 21.62
N TYR A 14 -3.19 12.15 20.74
CA TYR A 14 -2.45 10.95 21.12
C TYR A 14 -1.16 10.89 20.32
N ASN A 15 -0.03 10.78 21.02
CA ASN A 15 1.27 10.64 20.40
C ASN A 15 2.12 9.60 21.16
N PRO A 16 2.24 8.37 20.65
CA PRO A 16 3.03 7.33 21.28
C PRO A 16 4.52 7.38 20.93
N PHE A 17 4.93 8.26 20.01
CA PHE A 17 6.30 8.30 19.49
C PHE A 17 7.18 9.32 20.23
N SER A 18 8.50 9.11 20.16
CA SER A 18 9.48 10.05 20.72
C SER A 18 9.47 11.40 19.98
N ALA A 19 9.96 12.43 20.66
CA ALA A 19 10.17 13.74 20.05
C ALA A 19 11.08 13.60 18.80
N GLY A 20 10.68 14.24 17.69
CA GLY A 20 11.40 14.18 16.41
C GLY A 20 10.91 13.11 15.42
N PHE A 21 10.09 12.15 15.86
CA PHE A 21 9.61 11.10 14.94
C PHE A 21 8.59 11.63 13.92
N CYS A 22 7.64 12.46 14.37
CA CYS A 22 6.63 13.12 13.55
C CYS A 22 6.55 14.61 13.89
N ASN A 23 6.15 15.43 12.90
CA ASN A 23 5.90 16.87 13.09
C ASN A 23 4.54 17.15 13.76
N ASP A 24 3.60 16.23 13.63
CA ASP A 24 2.26 16.27 14.19
C ASP A 24 1.98 15.02 15.05
N PRO A 25 1.07 15.08 16.04
CA PRO A 25 0.72 13.92 16.84
C PRO A 25 0.15 12.80 15.96
N LEU A 26 0.29 11.54 16.40
CA LEU A 26 -0.29 10.40 15.70
C LEU A 26 -1.81 10.54 15.53
N TRP A 27 -2.51 11.15 16.49
CA TRP A 27 -3.93 11.43 16.39
C TRP A 27 -4.28 12.80 16.97
N ASP A 28 -5.18 13.53 16.32
CA ASP A 28 -5.72 14.81 16.80
C ASP A 28 -7.22 14.91 16.45
N SER A 29 -8.09 14.93 17.46
CA SER A 29 -9.54 15.00 17.25
C SER A 29 -9.96 16.29 16.55
N ALA A 30 -9.23 17.39 16.72
CA ALA A 30 -9.56 18.66 16.07
C ALA A 30 -9.41 18.59 14.54
N VAL A 31 -8.50 17.74 14.04
CA VAL A 31 -8.25 17.59 12.60
C VAL A 31 -9.14 16.50 12.00
N THR A 32 -9.48 15.47 12.78
CA THR A 32 -10.21 14.29 12.28
C THR A 32 -11.71 14.32 12.54
N TRP A 33 -12.16 14.87 13.68
CA TRP A 33 -13.56 14.81 14.12
C TRP A 33 -14.20 16.18 14.30
N ASP A 34 -13.51 17.10 14.97
CA ASP A 34 -14.06 18.42 15.35
C ASP A 34 -13.84 19.48 14.25
N THR A 35 -14.04 19.08 12.98
CA THR A 35 -13.86 19.94 11.79
C THR A 35 -14.91 19.65 10.71
N THR A 36 -15.22 20.65 9.89
CA THR A 36 -16.11 20.51 8.72
C THR A 36 -15.44 19.78 7.55
N ASN A 37 -14.11 19.72 7.54
CA ASN A 37 -13.33 19.01 6.54
C ASN A 37 -12.38 18.00 7.21
N PRO A 38 -12.85 16.77 7.51
CA PRO A 38 -12.10 15.80 8.30
C PRO A 38 -10.91 15.28 7.53
N ASN A 39 -9.72 15.33 8.13
CA ASN A 39 -8.49 14.76 7.61
C ASN A 39 -7.77 13.96 8.70
N PHE A 40 -6.95 13.00 8.28
CA PHE A 40 -6.02 12.35 9.20
C PHE A 40 -4.75 13.18 9.35
N THR A 41 -4.06 13.07 10.48
CA THR A 41 -2.73 13.65 10.66
C THR A 41 -1.73 13.03 9.67
N GLU A 42 -0.70 13.79 9.29
CA GLU A 42 0.34 13.32 8.38
C GLU A 42 1.11 12.15 8.99
N CYS A 43 1.38 12.20 10.30
CA CYS A 43 1.94 11.09 11.05
C CYS A 43 1.08 9.82 10.92
N PHE A 44 -0.26 9.89 11.08
CA PHE A 44 -1.15 8.72 10.94
C PHE A 44 -1.11 8.14 9.52
N GLN A 45 -1.07 9.01 8.51
CA GLN A 45 -0.99 8.63 7.09
C GLN A 45 0.31 7.92 6.72
N LYS A 46 1.43 8.35 7.31
CA LYS A 46 2.78 7.78 7.08
C LYS A 46 3.11 6.59 7.99
N THR A 47 2.31 6.34 9.01
CA THR A 47 2.52 5.24 9.96
C THR A 47 1.38 4.22 9.83
N ALA A 48 0.30 4.35 10.59
CA ALA A 48 -0.76 3.36 10.66
C ALA A 48 -1.31 2.97 9.27
N LEU A 49 -1.63 3.97 8.43
CA LEU A 49 -2.23 3.73 7.11
C LEU A 49 -1.29 3.00 6.13
N SER A 50 0.01 3.28 6.15
CA SER A 50 0.98 2.58 5.29
C SER A 50 1.54 1.31 5.92
N TRP A 51 1.84 1.33 7.22
CA TRP A 51 2.50 0.24 7.93
C TRP A 51 1.57 -0.93 8.21
N ILE A 52 0.26 -0.72 8.41
CA ILE A 52 -0.70 -1.83 8.61
C ILE A 52 -0.73 -2.77 7.38
N PRO A 53 -0.96 -2.28 6.14
CA PRO A 53 -0.84 -3.12 4.94
C PRO A 53 0.54 -3.74 4.80
N CYS A 54 1.59 -2.97 5.10
CA CYS A 54 2.96 -3.46 4.97
C CYS A 54 3.24 -4.63 5.93
N GLY A 55 2.96 -4.43 7.22
CA GLY A 55 3.10 -5.44 8.26
C GLY A 55 2.26 -6.68 7.97
N PHE A 56 1.03 -6.52 7.48
CA PHE A 56 0.22 -7.65 7.03
C PHE A 56 0.94 -8.53 5.99
N LEU A 57 1.58 -7.91 4.99
CA LEU A 57 2.30 -8.66 3.96
C LEU A 57 3.55 -9.37 4.52
N TRP A 58 4.30 -8.71 5.41
CA TRP A 58 5.45 -9.30 6.10
C TRP A 58 5.06 -10.47 7.00
N LEU A 59 3.95 -10.37 7.74
CA LEU A 59 3.44 -11.45 8.58
C LEU A 59 2.95 -12.64 7.75
N ALA A 60 2.53 -12.43 6.50
CA ALA A 60 2.16 -13.49 5.57
C ALA A 60 3.37 -14.26 5.00
N LEU A 61 4.61 -13.79 5.21
CA LEU A 61 5.83 -14.36 4.66
C LEU A 61 6.07 -15.84 5.03
N PRO A 62 6.00 -16.27 6.30
CA PRO A 62 6.20 -17.67 6.67
C PRO A 62 5.19 -18.60 5.98
N LEU A 63 3.93 -18.17 5.84
CA LEU A 63 2.90 -18.94 5.15
C LEU A 63 3.24 -19.10 3.66
N LEU A 64 3.79 -18.06 3.04
CA LEU A 64 4.25 -18.13 1.67
C LEU A 64 5.46 -19.05 1.52
N LEU A 65 6.47 -18.92 2.37
CA LEU A 65 7.66 -19.76 2.28
C LEU A 65 7.29 -21.24 2.39
N ARG A 66 6.41 -21.59 3.34
CA ARG A 66 5.86 -22.95 3.48
C ARG A 66 5.15 -23.40 2.20
N ARG A 67 4.33 -22.55 1.60
CA ARG A 67 3.64 -22.84 0.33
C ARG A 67 4.62 -22.96 -0.85
N GLY A 68 5.69 -22.17 -0.87
CA GLY A 68 6.71 -22.17 -1.91
C GLY A 68 7.68 -23.36 -1.85
N LEU A 69 7.88 -23.93 -0.66
CA LEU A 69 8.70 -25.13 -0.45
C LEU A 69 7.99 -26.42 -0.87
N GLN A 70 6.66 -26.42 -0.91
CA GLN A 70 5.90 -27.57 -1.42
C GLN A 70 6.28 -27.86 -2.87
N THR A 71 6.55 -29.14 -3.14
CA THR A 71 6.78 -29.62 -4.50
C THR A 71 5.54 -29.39 -5.35
N GLY A 72 5.74 -28.97 -6.58
CA GLY A 72 4.66 -28.63 -7.48
C GLY A 72 5.17 -28.35 -8.88
N PRO A 73 4.26 -28.33 -9.87
CA PRO A 73 4.62 -28.06 -11.26
C PRO A 73 5.26 -26.67 -11.36
N THR A 74 6.41 -26.62 -12.01
CA THR A 74 7.09 -25.36 -12.31
C THR A 74 6.76 -24.94 -13.72
N ILE A 75 6.36 -23.68 -13.89
CA ILE A 75 6.06 -23.11 -15.20
C ILE A 75 7.28 -22.34 -15.70
N ARG A 76 7.56 -22.45 -17.01
CA ARG A 76 8.64 -21.69 -17.66
C ARG A 76 8.13 -20.43 -18.38
N ARG A 77 6.86 -20.40 -18.82
CA ARG A 77 6.29 -19.27 -19.56
C ARG A 77 5.67 -18.22 -18.64
N TRP A 78 6.11 -16.98 -18.81
CA TRP A 78 5.57 -15.81 -18.12
C TRP A 78 4.30 -15.30 -18.80
N THR A 79 3.23 -15.08 -18.03
CA THR A 79 2.01 -14.42 -18.53
C THR A 79 2.14 -12.91 -18.43
N TYR A 80 1.59 -12.16 -19.38
CA TYR A 80 1.57 -10.69 -19.36
C TYR A 80 1.06 -10.09 -18.03
N LEU A 81 0.05 -10.70 -17.41
CA LEU A 81 -0.51 -10.27 -16.12
C LEU A 81 0.48 -10.41 -14.96
N SER A 82 1.36 -11.41 -15.00
CA SER A 82 2.42 -11.57 -13.99
C SER A 82 3.48 -10.50 -14.15
N THR A 83 3.89 -10.31 -15.40
CA THR A 83 4.98 -9.42 -15.75
C THR A 83 4.58 -7.97 -15.44
N SER A 84 3.34 -7.58 -15.75
CA SER A 84 2.81 -6.26 -15.39
C SER A 84 2.78 -6.02 -13.87
N LYS A 85 2.35 -7.00 -13.07
CA LYS A 85 2.39 -6.90 -11.59
C LYS A 85 3.80 -6.73 -11.05
N ILE A 86 4.80 -7.41 -11.61
CA ILE A 86 6.19 -7.25 -11.19
C ILE A 86 6.72 -5.86 -11.59
N ILE A 87 6.49 -5.45 -12.84
CA ILE A 87 6.93 -4.15 -13.36
C ILE A 87 6.33 -3.01 -12.53
N LEU A 88 5.02 -3.02 -12.32
CA LEU A 88 4.34 -1.97 -11.55
C LEU A 88 4.80 -1.94 -10.09
N SER A 89 5.10 -3.10 -9.47
CA SER A 89 5.66 -3.13 -8.11
C SER A 89 7.09 -2.57 -8.10
N GLY A 90 7.88 -2.84 -9.15
CA GLY A 90 9.21 -2.25 -9.33
C GLY A 90 9.17 -0.74 -9.51
N ILE A 91 8.18 -0.22 -10.27
CA ILE A 91 7.94 1.22 -10.41
C ILE A 91 7.63 1.84 -9.04
N LEU A 92 6.75 1.21 -8.24
CA LEU A 92 6.44 1.69 -6.89
C LEU A 92 7.67 1.68 -5.96
N ALA A 93 8.46 0.60 -5.99
CA ALA A 93 9.71 0.53 -5.24
C ALA A 93 10.68 1.65 -5.65
N LEU A 94 10.82 1.92 -6.95
CA LEU A 94 11.64 3.01 -7.46
C LEU A 94 11.12 4.37 -6.98
N LEU A 95 9.81 4.63 -7.05
CA LEU A 95 9.22 5.88 -6.55
C LEU A 95 9.54 6.12 -5.07
N CYS A 96 9.42 5.08 -4.23
CA CYS A 96 9.78 5.17 -2.82
C CYS A 96 11.27 5.40 -2.59
N LEU A 97 12.14 4.74 -3.36
CA LEU A 97 13.58 4.98 -3.30
C LEU A 97 13.93 6.40 -3.74
N MET A 98 13.28 6.93 -4.78
CA MET A 98 13.46 8.31 -5.22
C MET A 98 13.07 9.31 -4.12
N GLU A 99 11.95 9.10 -3.42
CA GLU A 99 11.53 9.92 -2.26
C GLU A 99 12.59 9.84 -1.14
N PHE A 100 13.09 8.65 -0.82
CA PHE A 100 14.17 8.48 0.17
C PHE A 100 15.47 9.19 -0.23
N PHE A 101 15.92 9.06 -1.48
CA PHE A 101 17.13 9.73 -1.96
C PHE A 101 16.99 11.25 -1.98
N HIS A 102 15.80 11.76 -2.33
CA HIS A 102 15.51 13.19 -2.28
C HIS A 102 15.58 13.73 -0.84
N LEU A 103 14.93 13.06 0.12
CA LEU A 103 14.95 13.47 1.52
C LEU A 103 16.35 13.38 2.14
N THR A 104 17.12 12.34 1.83
CA THR A 104 18.50 12.20 2.30
C THR A 104 19.45 13.22 1.66
N HIS A 105 19.21 13.62 0.40
CA HIS A 105 19.94 14.71 -0.24
C HIS A 105 19.66 16.05 0.45
N ILE A 106 18.40 16.37 0.73
CA ILE A 106 18.02 17.57 1.50
C ILE A 106 18.66 17.54 2.89
N TRP A 107 18.57 16.41 3.59
CA TRP A 107 19.18 16.23 4.91
C TRP A 107 20.69 16.49 4.90
N ARG A 108 21.41 15.99 3.89
CA ARG A 108 22.85 16.20 3.75
C ARG A 108 23.22 17.65 3.42
N THR A 109 22.39 18.35 2.65
CA THR A 109 22.72 19.67 2.10
C THR A 109 22.23 20.83 2.98
N ALA A 110 21.07 20.68 3.62
CA ALA A 110 20.46 21.70 4.47
C ALA A 110 20.64 21.43 5.98
N GLY A 111 21.19 20.26 6.35
CA GLY A 111 21.42 19.86 7.74
C GLY A 111 20.17 19.27 8.43
N LEU A 112 20.36 18.82 9.68
CA LEU A 112 19.35 18.08 10.48
C LEU A 112 18.09 18.88 10.89
N ALA A 113 17.99 20.17 10.55
CA ALA A 113 16.97 21.03 11.14
C ALA A 113 15.56 20.77 10.54
N GLY A 114 14.83 19.82 11.13
CA GLY A 114 13.37 19.73 11.02
C GLY A 114 12.79 18.68 10.07
N ILE A 115 13.57 17.68 9.62
CA ILE A 115 13.02 16.52 8.91
C ILE A 115 12.59 15.48 9.95
N PRO A 116 11.31 15.10 10.03
CA PRO A 116 10.86 14.08 10.97
C PRO A 116 11.31 12.69 10.53
N ASP A 117 11.67 11.82 11.48
CA ASP A 117 12.21 10.49 11.17
C ASP A 117 11.24 9.63 10.32
N VAL A 118 9.93 9.81 10.52
CA VAL A 118 8.89 9.10 9.77
C VAL A 118 9.00 9.32 8.26
N ASP A 119 9.49 10.49 7.83
CA ASP A 119 9.64 10.81 6.41
C ASP A 119 10.74 9.98 5.74
N ILE A 120 11.70 9.49 6.53
CA ILE A 120 12.77 8.61 6.08
C ILE A 120 12.35 7.15 6.19
N VAL A 121 11.66 6.78 7.29
CA VAL A 121 11.29 5.38 7.56
C VAL A 121 10.13 4.91 6.68
N ASP A 122 9.09 5.71 6.46
CA ASP A 122 7.92 5.35 5.63
C ASP A 122 8.30 4.89 4.20
N PRO A 123 9.10 5.65 3.41
CA PRO A 123 9.48 5.20 2.07
C PRO A 123 10.35 3.95 2.09
N LEU A 124 11.20 3.74 3.10
CA LEU A 124 12.00 2.51 3.23
C LEU A 124 11.13 1.28 3.51
N VAL A 125 10.18 1.41 4.44
CA VAL A 125 9.22 0.33 4.74
C VAL A 125 8.43 -0.03 3.49
N LYS A 126 7.90 0.97 2.77
CA LYS A 126 7.18 0.77 1.51
C LYS A 126 8.04 0.11 0.44
N ALA A 127 9.26 0.60 0.21
CA ALA A 127 10.20 0.02 -0.76
C ALA A 127 10.47 -1.45 -0.43
N GLY A 128 10.79 -1.77 0.82
CA GLY A 128 10.97 -3.14 1.29
C GLY A 128 9.75 -4.02 1.02
N THR A 129 8.54 -3.52 1.28
CA THR A 129 7.32 -4.27 0.97
C THR A 129 7.01 -4.42 -0.51
N PHE A 130 7.36 -3.46 -1.36
CA PHE A 130 7.16 -3.59 -2.81
C PHE A 130 8.16 -4.58 -3.41
N PHE A 131 9.39 -4.65 -2.90
CA PHE A 131 10.30 -5.75 -3.23
C PHE A 131 9.74 -7.10 -2.75
N LEU A 132 9.16 -7.13 -1.56
CA LEU A 132 8.50 -8.33 -1.05
C LEU A 132 7.31 -8.73 -1.92
N SER A 133 6.47 -7.79 -2.37
CA SER A 133 5.34 -8.09 -3.26
C SER A 133 5.80 -8.60 -4.63
N MET A 134 6.89 -8.04 -5.18
CA MET A 134 7.54 -8.58 -6.38
C MET A 134 7.98 -10.02 -6.19
N TRP A 135 8.66 -10.30 -5.08
CA TRP A 135 9.09 -11.65 -4.72
C TRP A 135 7.91 -12.62 -4.57
N TYR A 136 6.80 -12.16 -3.98
CA TYR A 136 5.57 -12.97 -3.87
C TYR A 136 5.07 -13.36 -5.26
N VAL A 137 4.85 -12.37 -6.13
CA VAL A 137 4.40 -12.64 -7.50
C VAL A 137 5.36 -13.60 -8.20
N TYR A 138 6.67 -13.39 -8.06
CA TYR A 138 7.69 -14.27 -8.64
C TYR A 138 7.59 -15.73 -8.18
N VAL A 139 7.50 -15.98 -6.87
CA VAL A 139 7.44 -17.34 -6.29
C VAL A 139 6.13 -18.04 -6.65
N TYR A 140 4.99 -17.35 -6.52
CA TYR A 140 3.69 -17.92 -6.88
C TYR A 140 3.66 -18.37 -8.34
N ARG A 141 4.30 -17.60 -9.21
CA ARG A 141 4.36 -17.85 -10.64
C ARG A 141 5.31 -18.99 -11.01
N ARG A 142 6.51 -19.02 -10.42
CA ARG A 142 7.43 -20.16 -10.51
C ARG A 142 6.75 -21.49 -10.15
N ARG A 143 5.76 -21.47 -9.24
CA ARG A 143 5.04 -22.65 -8.72
C ARG A 143 3.66 -22.88 -9.35
N ALA A 144 3.31 -22.17 -10.43
CA ALA A 144 2.01 -22.32 -11.11
C ALA A 144 0.77 -22.09 -10.23
N ARG A 145 0.90 -21.29 -9.16
CA ARG A 145 -0.19 -21.06 -8.21
C ARG A 145 -0.96 -19.79 -8.59
N PRO A 146 -2.30 -19.83 -8.59
CA PRO A 146 -3.11 -18.65 -8.91
C PRO A 146 -2.88 -17.52 -7.91
N SER A 147 -3.17 -16.30 -8.36
CA SER A 147 -2.98 -15.07 -7.60
C SER A 147 -3.54 -15.18 -6.19
N SER A 148 -2.74 -14.75 -5.20
CA SER A 148 -3.06 -14.91 -3.79
C SER A 148 -4.04 -13.83 -3.33
N ALA A 149 -5.10 -14.23 -2.62
CA ALA A 149 -5.99 -13.31 -1.90
C ALA A 149 -5.23 -12.35 -0.98
N ILE A 150 -4.06 -12.76 -0.48
CA ILE A 150 -3.16 -11.95 0.34
C ILE A 150 -2.72 -10.69 -0.42
N LEU A 151 -2.29 -10.83 -1.68
CA LEU A 151 -1.87 -9.67 -2.49
C LEU A 151 -3.07 -8.79 -2.84
N PHE A 152 -4.24 -9.36 -3.10
CA PHE A 152 -5.45 -8.58 -3.34
C PHE A 152 -5.82 -7.70 -2.14
N VAL A 153 -5.86 -8.26 -0.93
CA VAL A 153 -6.15 -7.50 0.31
C VAL A 153 -5.08 -6.45 0.57
N PHE A 154 -3.80 -6.78 0.35
CA PHE A 154 -2.71 -5.82 0.48
C PHE A 154 -2.88 -4.62 -0.47
N TRP A 155 -3.10 -4.85 -1.76
CA TRP A 155 -3.26 -3.78 -2.74
C TRP A 155 -4.53 -2.95 -2.50
N LEU A 156 -5.62 -3.58 -2.05
CA LEU A 156 -6.83 -2.87 -1.64
C LEU A 156 -6.55 -1.92 -0.47
N ALA A 157 -5.88 -2.41 0.58
CA ALA A 157 -5.56 -1.60 1.75
C ALA A 157 -4.59 -0.46 1.41
N MET A 158 -3.59 -0.71 0.57
CA MET A 158 -2.68 0.31 0.05
C MET A 158 -3.39 1.35 -0.82
N LEU A 159 -4.40 0.94 -1.61
CA LEU A 159 -5.23 1.84 -2.41
C LEU A 159 -6.05 2.78 -1.51
N ILE A 160 -6.72 2.23 -0.49
CA ILE A 160 -7.48 3.03 0.48
C ILE A 160 -6.58 4.05 1.18
N ALA A 161 -5.42 3.61 1.68
CA ALA A 161 -4.43 4.50 2.31
C ALA A 161 -3.91 5.56 1.33
N GLY A 162 -3.65 5.18 0.08
CA GLY A 162 -3.23 6.07 -0.99
C GLY A 162 -4.25 7.15 -1.31
N ILE A 163 -5.55 6.81 -1.35
CA ILE A 163 -6.64 7.76 -1.61
C ILE A 163 -6.71 8.82 -0.51
N VAL A 164 -6.62 8.40 0.76
CA VAL A 164 -6.61 9.32 1.91
C VAL A 164 -5.46 10.32 1.79
N ARG A 165 -4.23 9.83 1.53
CA ARG A 165 -3.05 10.69 1.37
C ARG A 165 -3.12 11.59 0.14
N TYR A 166 -3.71 11.10 -0.94
CA TYR A 166 -3.86 11.87 -2.17
C TYR A 166 -4.79 13.06 -1.97
N ARG A 167 -5.93 12.83 -1.30
CA ARG A 167 -6.87 13.89 -0.94
C ARG A 167 -6.21 14.97 -0.08
N THR A 168 -5.54 14.57 1.01
CA THR A 168 -4.90 15.51 1.93
C THR A 168 -3.79 16.32 1.24
N LEU A 169 -3.05 15.70 0.33
CA LEU A 169 -2.03 16.37 -0.46
C LEU A 169 -2.62 17.41 -1.42
N ILE A 170 -3.70 17.09 -2.14
CA ILE A 170 -4.36 18.05 -3.03
C ILE A 170 -4.91 19.23 -2.25
N GLU A 171 -5.60 18.99 -1.13
CA GLU A 171 -6.15 20.07 -0.29
C GLU A 171 -5.05 20.98 0.25
N ARG A 172 -3.89 20.44 0.62
CA ARG A 172 -2.74 21.27 1.01
C ARG A 172 -2.17 22.06 -0.17
N ALA A 173 -2.06 21.44 -1.34
CA ALA A 173 -1.56 22.10 -2.53
C ALA A 173 -2.49 23.22 -3.04
N THR A 174 -3.80 23.10 -2.84
CA THR A 174 -4.76 24.15 -3.21
C THR A 174 -4.73 25.34 -2.26
N VAL A 175 -4.52 25.11 -0.96
CA VAL A 175 -4.50 26.18 0.06
C VAL A 175 -3.15 26.87 0.16
N TYR A 176 -2.06 26.10 0.20
CA TYR A 176 -0.71 26.62 0.47
C TYR A 176 0.20 26.64 -0.75
N GLY A 177 -0.28 26.14 -1.90
CA GLY A 177 0.55 25.92 -3.08
C GLY A 177 1.41 24.66 -2.99
N ILE A 178 2.17 24.37 -4.05
CA ILE A 178 3.06 23.22 -4.14
C ILE A 178 4.42 23.60 -3.55
N SER A 179 4.71 23.13 -2.34
CA SER A 179 5.99 23.39 -1.65
C SER A 179 7.12 22.49 -2.14
N ASP A 180 6.86 21.20 -2.32
CA ASP A 180 7.82 20.22 -2.85
C ASP A 180 7.26 19.56 -4.13
N PRO A 181 7.69 20.03 -5.32
CA PRO A 181 7.23 19.50 -6.59
C PRO A 181 7.55 18.01 -6.80
N LEU A 182 8.65 17.51 -6.23
CA LEU A 182 9.04 16.11 -6.39
C LEU A 182 8.12 15.23 -5.55
N LYS A 183 7.92 15.57 -4.27
CA LYS A 183 6.97 14.85 -3.39
C LYS A 183 5.54 14.89 -3.93
N PHE A 184 5.14 16.02 -4.53
CA PHE A 184 3.85 16.13 -5.19
C PHE A 184 3.76 15.20 -6.42
N GLY A 185 4.74 15.31 -7.33
CA GLY A 185 4.79 14.51 -8.55
C GLY A 185 4.85 13.00 -8.30
N THR A 186 5.64 12.56 -7.33
CA THR A 186 5.72 11.12 -6.98
C THR A 186 4.40 10.60 -6.47
N GLN A 187 3.67 11.37 -5.64
CA GLN A 187 2.34 10.97 -5.16
C GLN A 187 1.32 10.91 -6.31
N MET A 188 1.39 11.82 -7.29
CA MET A 188 0.52 11.82 -8.46
C MET A 188 0.69 10.57 -9.33
N VAL A 189 1.91 10.02 -9.40
CA VAL A 189 2.20 8.77 -10.12
C VAL A 189 1.90 7.55 -9.25
N TYR A 190 2.16 7.62 -7.94
CA TYR A 190 1.99 6.52 -6.99
C TYR A 190 0.55 5.97 -6.98
N LEU A 191 -0.46 6.84 -6.85
CA LEU A 191 -1.85 6.40 -6.71
C LEU A 191 -2.38 5.65 -7.97
N PRO A 192 -2.22 6.15 -9.21
CA PRO A 192 -2.58 5.42 -10.42
C PRO A 192 -1.88 4.06 -10.56
N VAL A 193 -0.62 3.96 -10.15
CA VAL A 193 0.13 2.69 -10.20
C VAL A 193 -0.40 1.69 -9.17
N VAL A 194 -0.73 2.13 -7.95
CA VAL A 194 -1.39 1.30 -6.94
C VAL A 194 -2.78 0.87 -7.38
N LEU A 195 -3.57 1.76 -7.99
CA LEU A 195 -4.86 1.43 -8.56
C LEU A 195 -4.72 0.37 -9.66
N SER A 196 -3.75 0.52 -10.55
CA SER A 196 -3.46 -0.45 -11.60
C SER A 196 -3.09 -1.82 -11.01
N GLN A 197 -2.30 -1.86 -9.94
CA GLN A 197 -1.99 -3.10 -9.23
C GLN A 197 -3.21 -3.78 -8.63
N PHE A 198 -4.09 -3.00 -8.00
CA PHE A 198 -5.33 -3.50 -7.44
C PHE A 198 -6.21 -4.11 -8.54
N LEU A 199 -6.42 -3.39 -9.65
CA LEU A 199 -7.19 -3.88 -10.80
C LEU A 199 -6.59 -5.17 -11.39
N LEU A 200 -5.27 -5.22 -11.57
CA LEU A 200 -4.59 -6.44 -12.04
C LEU A 200 -4.73 -7.61 -11.04
N SER A 201 -4.86 -7.32 -9.75
CA SER A 201 -5.08 -8.32 -8.71
C SER A 201 -6.51 -8.86 -8.69
N CYS A 202 -7.48 -8.14 -9.27
CA CYS A 202 -8.84 -8.64 -9.47
C CYS A 202 -8.90 -9.74 -10.53
N PHE A 203 -8.05 -9.70 -11.56
CA PHE A 203 -8.11 -10.66 -12.66
C PHE A 203 -7.56 -12.05 -12.28
N ALA A 204 -8.29 -13.10 -12.71
CA ALA A 204 -7.85 -14.48 -12.55
C ALA A 204 -6.60 -14.74 -13.39
N GLU A 205 -5.62 -15.41 -12.79
CA GLU A 205 -4.42 -15.84 -13.50
C GLU A 205 -4.60 -17.28 -13.98
N THR A 206 -4.76 -17.45 -15.29
CA THR A 206 -4.87 -18.77 -15.90
C THR A 206 -3.49 -19.25 -16.34
N PHE A 207 -3.16 -20.51 -16.04
CA PHE A 207 -1.90 -21.15 -16.46
C PHE A 207 -2.20 -22.22 -17.52
N PRO A 208 -1.94 -21.95 -18.80
CA PRO A 208 -2.23 -22.88 -19.90
C PRO A 208 -1.58 -24.26 -19.69
N GLU A 209 -0.35 -24.27 -19.17
CA GLU A 209 0.46 -25.47 -18.93
C GLU A 209 -0.15 -26.41 -17.88
N VAL A 210 -0.98 -25.90 -16.97
CA VAL A 210 -1.69 -26.71 -15.96
C VAL A 210 -3.06 -27.15 -16.48
N SER A 211 -3.75 -26.28 -17.22
CA SER A 211 -5.10 -26.58 -17.72
C SER A 211 -5.15 -27.66 -18.81
N THR A 212 -4.10 -27.79 -19.64
CA THR A 212 -4.08 -28.76 -20.75
C THR A 212 -4.01 -30.23 -20.29
N ASN A 213 -3.54 -30.48 -19.06
CA ASN A 213 -3.38 -31.84 -18.53
C ASN A 213 -4.64 -32.39 -17.84
N THR A 214 -5.67 -31.57 -17.65
CA THR A 214 -6.91 -31.96 -16.95
C THR A 214 -8.13 -31.72 -17.84
N ARG A 215 -8.85 -32.81 -18.21
CA ARG A 215 -10.05 -32.78 -19.07
C ARG A 215 -11.18 -31.88 -18.55
N LYS A 216 -11.23 -31.56 -17.25
CA LYS A 216 -12.14 -30.60 -16.61
C LYS A 216 -11.45 -29.95 -15.40
N PRO A 217 -10.83 -28.76 -15.54
CA PRO A 217 -10.24 -28.05 -14.39
C PRO A 217 -11.33 -27.58 -13.42
N CYS A 218 -10.99 -27.45 -12.13
CA CYS A 218 -11.93 -26.99 -11.11
C CYS A 218 -12.32 -25.51 -11.36
N PRO A 219 -13.62 -25.16 -11.31
CA PRO A 219 -14.09 -23.79 -11.60
C PRO A 219 -13.53 -22.74 -10.64
N GLU A 220 -13.21 -23.12 -9.40
CA GLU A 220 -12.51 -22.25 -8.44
C GLU A 220 -11.17 -21.74 -8.99
N GLN A 221 -10.41 -22.59 -9.69
CA GLN A 221 -9.09 -22.22 -10.24
C GLN A 221 -9.18 -21.27 -11.43
N LEU A 222 -10.33 -21.22 -12.10
CA LEU A 222 -10.60 -20.34 -13.25
C LEU A 222 -11.27 -19.02 -12.83
N SER A 223 -11.68 -18.89 -11.58
CA SER A 223 -12.41 -17.73 -11.07
C SER A 223 -11.47 -16.61 -10.59
N SER A 224 -11.96 -15.37 -10.68
CA SER A 224 -11.24 -14.18 -10.21
C SER A 224 -11.06 -14.20 -8.69
N VAL A 225 -10.04 -13.51 -8.17
CA VAL A 225 -9.81 -13.47 -6.71
C VAL A 225 -11.05 -12.98 -5.93
N PRO A 226 -11.79 -11.95 -6.38
CA PRO A 226 -13.04 -11.56 -5.75
C PRO A 226 -14.09 -12.66 -5.78
N SER A 227 -14.26 -13.35 -6.91
CA SER A 227 -15.23 -14.45 -7.06
C SER A 227 -14.89 -15.64 -6.15
N ARG A 228 -13.60 -15.89 -5.89
CA ARG A 228 -13.17 -16.91 -4.91
C ARG A 228 -13.48 -16.49 -3.47
N LEU A 229 -13.28 -15.21 -3.14
CA LEU A 229 -13.54 -14.67 -1.81
C LEU A 229 -15.04 -14.63 -1.48
N THR A 230 -15.89 -14.32 -2.46
CA THR A 230 -17.34 -14.25 -2.27
C THR A 230 -18.06 -15.56 -2.61
N PHE A 231 -17.33 -16.64 -2.91
CA PHE A 231 -17.87 -17.92 -3.37
C PHE A 231 -18.79 -17.83 -4.59
N TRP A 232 -18.68 -16.75 -5.39
CA TRP A 232 -19.52 -16.51 -6.56
C TRP A 232 -19.31 -17.54 -7.68
N TRP A 233 -18.20 -18.27 -7.67
CA TRP A 233 -17.99 -19.34 -8.65
C TRP A 233 -18.98 -20.50 -8.50
N PHE A 234 -19.69 -20.64 -7.36
CA PHE A 234 -20.75 -21.64 -7.18
C PHE A 234 -22.04 -21.31 -7.92
N THR A 235 -22.28 -20.05 -8.27
CA THR A 235 -23.49 -19.63 -8.99
C THR A 235 -23.35 -19.77 -10.51
N ARG A 236 -22.23 -20.32 -11.00
CA ARG A 236 -21.88 -20.44 -12.42
C ARG A 236 -21.75 -21.90 -12.83
#